data_AF-A0A7J4JDA7-F1
#
_entry.id   AF-A0A7J4JDA7-F1
#
_cell.length_a   1.000
_cell.length_b   1.000
_cell.length_c   1.000
_cell.angle_alpha   90.00
_cell.angle_beta   90.00
_cell.angle_gamma   90.00
#
_symmetry.space_group_name_H-M   'P 1'
#
loop_
_entity.id
_entity.type
_entity.pdbx_description
1 polymer ?
#
loop_
_entity_poly.entity_id
_entity_poly.type
_entity_poly.pdbx_seq_one_letter_code
_entity_poly.pdbx_strand_id
1 'polypeptide(L)' 'MVFGWFQKKSPEKTLQSIDPICKMLVNENTSMKSEHAGKAYYFCSEACKQQFDKNPAQFKN' A
#
# COMPACT_ATOMS: atom_id res chain seq x y z
N MET A 1 -4.38 -42.38 -14.66
CA MET A 1 -4.39 -41.81 -13.30
C MET A 1 -3.58 -40.51 -13.35
N VAL A 2 -4.24 -39.36 -13.50
CA VAL A 2 -3.55 -38.07 -13.69
C VAL A 2 -3.30 -37.45 -12.31
N PHE A 3 -2.04 -37.55 -11.85
CA PHE A 3 -1.54 -36.84 -10.67
C PHE A 3 -1.46 -35.34 -10.97
N GLY A 4 -2.60 -34.65 -10.90
CA GLY A 4 -2.71 -33.21 -11.02
C GLY A 4 -2.45 -32.54 -9.67
N TRP A 5 -1.18 -32.24 -9.40
CA TRP A 5 -0.70 -31.40 -8.31
C TRP A 5 -1.33 -30.00 -8.43
N PHE A 6 -2.54 -29.81 -7.87
CA PHE A 6 -3.26 -28.54 -7.89
C PHE A 6 -2.57 -27.58 -6.92
N GLN A 7 -1.79 -26.68 -7.51
CA GLN A 7 -0.91 -25.75 -6.83
C GLN A 7 -1.63 -25.00 -5.72
N LYS A 8 -1.08 -25.13 -4.51
CA LYS A 8 -1.30 -24.26 -3.36
C LYS A 8 -1.46 -22.81 -3.84
N LYS A 9 -2.68 -22.29 -3.76
CA LYS A 9 -2.91 -20.84 -3.66
C LYS A 9 -2.43 -20.44 -2.26
N SER A 10 -1.14 -20.18 -2.15
CA SER A 10 -0.54 -19.57 -0.97
C SER A 10 -1.31 -18.29 -0.66
N PRO A 11 -1.68 -18.01 0.60
CA PRO A 11 -2.21 -16.71 0.95
C PRO A 11 -1.15 -15.69 0.55
N GLU A 12 -1.47 -14.94 -0.49
CA GLU A 12 -0.89 -13.66 -0.81
C GLU A 12 -0.59 -12.95 0.51
N LYS A 13 0.69 -12.82 0.83
CA LYS A 13 1.16 -12.05 1.97
C LYS A 13 0.77 -10.61 1.66
N THR A 14 -0.43 -10.21 2.08
CA THR A 14 -0.91 -8.84 1.93
C THR A 14 -0.09 -7.99 2.88
N LEU A 15 1.01 -7.48 2.36
CA LEU A 15 1.70 -6.33 2.91
C LEU A 15 0.66 -5.20 2.87
N GLN A 16 0.05 -4.91 4.02
CA GLN A 16 -0.99 -3.91 4.18
C GLN A 16 -0.40 -2.76 4.99
N SER A 17 -0.31 -1.59 4.38
CA SER A 17 0.09 -0.36 5.05
C SER A 17 -1.14 0.47 5.36
N ILE A 18 -1.10 1.24 6.44
CA ILE A 18 -2.16 2.20 6.76
C ILE A 18 -1.81 3.49 6.03
N ASP A 19 -2.72 3.98 5.19
CA ASP A 19 -2.56 5.28 4.54
C ASP A 19 -2.82 6.41 5.56
N PRO A 20 -1.88 7.35 5.75
CA PRO A 20 -2.01 8.42 6.73
C PRO A 20 -3.11 9.43 6.40
N ILE A 21 -3.64 9.43 5.18
CA ILE A 21 -4.69 10.34 4.70
C ILE A 21 -6.06 9.75 4.97
N CYS A 22 -6.33 8.56 4.42
CA CYS A 22 -7.67 7.97 4.49
C CYS A 22 -7.84 7.01 5.67
N LYS A 23 -6.77 6.68 6.41
CA LYS A 23 -6.75 5.71 7.51
C LYS A 23 -7.30 4.33 7.11
N MET A 24 -7.31 4.01 5.82
CA MET A 24 -7.70 2.72 5.30
C MET A 24 -6.48 1.82 5.15
N LEU A 25 -6.72 0.51 5.22
CA LEU A 25 -5.72 -0.49 4.88
C LEU A 25 -5.52 -0.48 3.37
N VAL A 26 -4.27 -0.25 2.95
CA VAL A 26 -3.89 -0.22 1.54
C VAL A 26 -2.88 -1.32 1.30
N ASN A 27 -3.04 -2.05 0.20
CA ASN A 27 -2.16 -3.15 -0.11
C ASN A 27 -0.90 -2.60 -0.81
N GLU A 28 0.27 -2.77 -0.21
CA GLU A 28 1.54 -2.23 -0.69
C GLU A 28 1.90 -2.71 -2.10
N ASN A 29 1.33 -3.85 -2.54
CA ASN A 29 1.53 -4.39 -3.89
C ASN A 29 0.72 -3.66 -4.96
N THR A 30 -0.43 -3.10 -4.59
CA THR A 30 -1.32 -2.38 -5.52
C THR A 30 -1.33 -0.87 -5.28
N SER A 31 -0.79 -0.44 -4.14
CA SER A 31 -0.76 0.96 -3.74
C SER A 31 0.42 1.71 -4.31
N MET A 32 0.22 3.02 -4.45
CA MET A 32 1.28 3.94 -4.82
C MET A 32 2.13 4.23 -3.58
N LYS A 33 3.45 4.12 -3.71
CA LYS A 33 4.39 4.56 -2.68
C LYS A 33 5.09 5.84 -3.08
N SER A 34 5.37 6.70 -2.10
CA SER A 34 6.20 7.89 -2.28
C SER A 34 7.27 7.92 -1.19
N GLU A 35 8.51 8.19 -1.58
CA GLU A 35 9.56 8.47 -0.63
C GLU A 35 9.51 9.94 -0.22
N HIS A 36 9.34 10.19 1.07
CA HIS A 36 9.35 11.53 1.63
C HIS A 36 10.14 11.55 2.93
N ALA A 37 11.12 12.46 3.04
CA ALA A 37 12.00 12.57 4.20
C ALA A 37 12.71 11.25 4.58
N GLY A 38 13.08 10.45 3.58
CA GLY A 38 13.73 9.13 3.78
C GLY A 38 12.81 8.04 4.31
N LYS A 39 11.48 8.26 4.29
CA LYS A 39 10.46 7.27 4.64
C LYS A 39 9.60 6.96 3.42
N ALA A 40 9.33 5.68 3.19
CA ALA A 40 8.37 5.25 2.20
C ALA A 40 6.95 5.32 2.79
N TYR A 41 6.09 6.14 2.17
CA TYR A 41 4.68 6.24 2.50
C TYR A 41 3.84 5.59 1.42
N TYR A 42 2.81 4.84 1.82
CA TYR A 42 1.91 4.14 0.91
C TYR A 42 0.54 4.82 0.89
N PHE A 43 0.00 4.97 -0.31
CA PHE A 43 -1.23 5.70 -0.59
C PHE A 43 -2.20 4.81 -1.35
N CYS A 44 -3.50 4.91 -1.03
CA CYS A 44 -4.52 4.13 -1.71
C CYS A 44 -4.69 4.53 -3.18
N SER A 45 -4.34 5.78 -3.53
CA SER A 45 -4.56 6.36 -4.85
C SER A 45 -3.64 7.56 -5.10
N GLU A 46 -3.54 8.00 -6.36
CA GLU A 46 -2.84 9.23 -6.74
C GLU A 46 -3.42 10.47 -6.06
N ALA A 47 -4.73 10.50 -5.79
CA ALA A 47 -5.37 11.58 -5.06
C ALA A 47 -4.77 11.72 -3.64
N CYS A 48 -4.58 10.60 -2.94
CA CYS A 48 -3.91 10.60 -1.63
C CYS A 48 -2.46 11.06 -1.77
N LYS A 49 -1.70 10.55 -2.75
CA LYS A 49 -0.33 11.05 -2.99
C LYS A 49 -0.30 12.57 -3.21
N GLN A 50 -1.17 13.12 -4.07
CA GLN A 50 -1.23 14.56 -4.32
C GLN A 50 -1.61 15.36 -3.08
N GLN A 51 -2.50 14.83 -2.25
CA GLN A 51 -2.92 15.48 -1.01
C GLN A 51 -1.78 15.47 0.02
N PHE A 52 -1.00 14.40 0.06
CA PHE A 52 0.23 14.32 0.82
C PHE A 52 1.28 15.32 0.30
N ASP A 53 1.51 15.40 -1.01
CA ASP A 53 2.45 16.37 -1.61
C ASP A 53 2.02 17.82 -1.37
N LYS A 54 0.71 18.10 -1.38
CA LYS A 54 0.16 19.45 -1.10
C LYS A 54 0.30 19.85 0.37
N ASN A 55 0.13 18.92 1.30
CA ASN A 55 0.18 19.21 2.74
C ASN A 55 0.84 18.08 3.55
N PRO A 56 2.15 17.82 3.35
CA PRO A 56 2.82 16.71 4.02
C PRO A 56 2.91 16.92 5.54
N ALA A 57 2.88 18.19 5.98
CA ALA A 57 2.92 18.55 7.38
C ALA A 57 1.65 18.15 8.17
N GLN A 58 0.49 18.02 7.51
CA GLN A 58 -0.77 17.61 8.17
C GLN A 58 -0.86 16.09 8.39
N PHE A 59 -0.16 15.31 7.56
CA PHE A 59 -0.20 13.85 7.61
C PHE A 59 1.00 13.23 8.33
N LYS A 60 1.96 14.07 8.76
CA LYS A 60 3.11 13.67 9.56
C LYS A 60 2.68 13.54 11.03
N ASN A 61 2.33 12.34 11.46
CA ASN A 61 2.25 11.99 12.89
C ASN A 61 3.25 10.89 13.23
#